data_AF-S8BWM6-F1
#
_entry.id   AF-S8BWM6-F1
#
_cell.length_a   1.000
_cell.length_b   1.000
_cell.length_c   1.000
_cell.angle_alpha   90.00
_cell.angle_beta   90.00
_cell.angle_gamma   90.00
#
_symmetry.space_group_name_H-M   'P 1'
#
loop_
_entity.id
_entity.type
_entity.pdbx_description
1 polymer ?
#
loop_
_entity_poly.entity_id
_entity_poly.type
_entity_poly.pdbx_seq_one_letter_code
_entity_poly.pdbx_strand_id
1 'polypeptide(L)'
;MASLGDVNSASAVSVLALSLVWMTSILTLCQGLQYDDEADAYRYPFINRASAFSADTYDYIIVGGGTAGCPLAATLSRNYTVLLLERGGTPFGNSNVSFMQNFHITLADTSATSASQMFISTDGVFNSRARVLGGGTCINAGFYTRASTRYNPLLSIFIYFPK
;
A
#
# COMPACT_ATOMS: atom_id res chain seq x y z
N MET A 1 -27.17 24.79 57.34
CA MET A 1 -27.45 24.60 55.90
C MET A 1 -26.12 24.37 55.20
N ALA A 2 -25.75 23.11 54.95
CA ALA A 2 -24.50 22.76 54.28
C ALA A 2 -24.72 22.74 52.75
N SER A 3 -23.74 23.30 52.04
CA SER A 3 -23.71 23.50 50.59
C SER A 3 -23.79 22.19 49.81
N LEU A 4 -24.80 22.07 48.94
CA LEU A 4 -24.89 21.07 47.88
C LEU A 4 -24.00 21.53 46.72
N GLY A 5 -22.69 21.28 46.82
CA GLY A 5 -21.71 21.57 45.77
C GLY A 5 -20.90 20.32 45.41
N ASP A 6 -20.76 20.08 44.11
CA ASP A 6 -19.61 19.39 43.50
C ASP A 6 -19.51 17.85 43.55
N VAL A 7 -20.62 17.12 43.44
CA VAL A 7 -20.56 15.64 43.21
C VAL A 7 -20.74 15.26 41.72
N ASN A 8 -21.24 16.16 40.89
CA ASN A 8 -21.59 15.87 39.48
C ASN A 8 -20.51 16.26 38.45
N SER A 9 -19.55 17.12 38.82
CA SER A 9 -18.49 17.56 37.91
C SER A 9 -17.37 16.53 37.80
N ALA A 10 -16.97 15.91 38.92
CA ALA A 10 -15.92 14.89 38.95
C ALA A 10 -16.32 13.57 38.24
N SER A 11 -17.61 13.23 38.27
CA SER A 11 -18.16 12.06 37.55
C SER A 11 -18.26 12.30 36.04
N ALA A 12 -18.62 13.52 35.61
CA ALA A 12 -18.65 13.87 34.20
C ALA A 12 -17.23 13.88 33.58
N VAL A 13 -16.24 14.41 34.30
CA VAL A 13 -14.84 14.42 33.85
C VAL A 13 -14.27 13.02 33.72
N SER A 14 -14.58 12.12 34.65
CA SER A 14 -14.12 10.73 34.60
C SER A 14 -14.80 9.93 33.47
N VAL A 15 -16.08 10.16 33.18
CA VAL A 15 -16.77 9.55 32.03
C VAL A 15 -16.20 10.04 30.69
N LEU A 16 -15.89 11.33 30.57
CA LEU A 16 -15.25 11.89 29.38
C LEU A 16 -13.82 11.37 29.19
N ALA A 17 -13.05 11.21 30.27
CA ALA A 17 -11.72 10.62 30.20
C ALA A 17 -11.77 9.16 29.75
N LEU A 18 -12.71 8.37 30.29
CA LEU A 18 -12.90 6.97 29.90
C LEU A 18 -13.36 6.83 28.45
N SER A 19 -14.25 7.70 27.97
CA SER A 19 -14.69 7.67 26.56
C SER A 19 -13.56 8.08 25.61
N LEU A 20 -12.70 9.03 25.99
CA LEU A 20 -11.53 9.42 25.23
C LEU A 20 -10.49 8.27 25.16
N VAL A 21 -10.22 7.61 26.29
CA VAL A 21 -9.34 6.42 26.34
C VAL A 21 -9.90 5.30 25.46
N TRP A 22 -11.20 5.05 25.51
CA TRP A 22 -11.86 4.03 24.70
C TRP A 22 -11.79 4.36 23.20
N MET A 23 -12.03 5.62 22.83
CA MET A 23 -11.86 6.11 21.44
C MET A 23 -10.42 5.96 20.95
N THR A 24 -9.42 6.32 21.77
CA THR A 24 -8.00 6.14 21.40
C THR A 24 -7.61 4.67 21.29
N SER A 25 -8.20 3.79 22.11
CA SER A 25 -7.96 2.34 22.07
C SER A 25 -8.53 1.72 20.81
N ILE A 26 -9.75 2.13 20.42
CA ILE A 26 -10.38 1.72 19.14
C ILE A 26 -9.55 2.21 17.96
N LEU A 27 -9.11 3.48 17.99
CA LEU A 27 -8.31 4.07 16.93
C LEU A 27 -6.95 3.37 16.78
N THR A 28 -6.33 2.95 17.90
CA THR A 28 -5.09 2.17 17.90
C THR A 28 -5.31 0.75 17.37
N LEU A 29 -6.47 0.13 17.65
CA LEU A 29 -6.85 -1.17 17.06
C LEU A 29 -7.07 -1.10 15.54
N CYS A 30 -7.44 0.08 15.02
CA CYS A 30 -7.55 0.32 13.58
C CYS A 30 -6.21 0.53 12.88
N GLN A 31 -5.12 0.73 13.63
CA GLN A 31 -3.78 0.82 13.05
C GLN A 31 -3.21 -0.59 12.88
N GLY A 32 -2.93 -0.98 11.64
CA GLY A 32 -2.37 -2.29 11.31
C GLY A 32 -1.06 -2.56 12.04
N LEU A 33 -0.88 -3.83 12.44
CA LEU A 33 0.34 -4.30 13.11
C LEU A 33 1.59 -3.99 12.27
N GLN A 34 2.69 -3.73 12.99
CA GLN A 34 3.99 -3.38 12.41
C GLN A 34 4.50 -4.47 11.44
N TYR A 35 5.21 -3.97 10.44
CA TYR A 35 5.90 -4.68 9.37
C TYR A 35 7.02 -5.57 9.94
N ASP A 36 6.78 -6.89 10.00
CA ASP A 36 7.80 -7.88 10.38
C ASP A 36 8.48 -8.46 9.12
N ASP A 37 9.59 -7.83 8.72
CA ASP A 37 10.40 -8.18 7.54
C ASP A 37 10.93 -9.63 7.58
N GLU A 38 11.12 -10.20 8.78
CA GLU A 38 11.62 -11.57 9.00
C GLU A 38 10.58 -12.65 8.62
N ALA A 39 9.29 -12.38 8.84
CA ALA A 39 8.24 -13.35 8.51
C ALA A 39 8.07 -13.51 6.99
N ASP A 40 8.24 -12.41 6.25
CA ASP A 40 8.19 -12.39 4.79
C ASP A 40 9.39 -13.09 4.16
N ALA A 41 10.59 -12.94 4.73
CA ALA A 41 11.80 -13.61 4.25
C ALA A 41 11.67 -15.15 4.28
N TYR A 42 11.06 -15.70 5.34
CA TYR A 42 10.83 -17.15 5.43
C TYR A 42 9.76 -17.63 4.45
N ARG A 43 8.69 -16.85 4.25
CA ARG A 43 7.56 -17.23 3.41
C ARG A 43 7.80 -16.99 1.91
N TYR A 44 8.62 -16.00 1.58
CA TYR A 44 8.92 -15.56 0.22
C TYR A 44 10.43 -15.38 0.04
N PRO A 45 11.22 -16.47 0.02
CA PRO A 45 12.69 -16.43 0.00
C PRO A 45 13.28 -15.80 -1.28
N PHE A 46 12.46 -15.64 -2.31
CA PHE A 46 12.84 -14.98 -3.56
C PHE A 46 12.77 -13.44 -3.48
N ILE A 47 12.15 -12.88 -2.43
CA ILE A 47 12.12 -11.44 -2.19
C ILE A 47 13.31 -11.09 -1.31
N ASN A 48 14.23 -10.29 -1.85
CA ASN A 48 15.44 -9.90 -1.16
C ASN A 48 15.57 -8.38 -1.19
N ARG A 49 16.10 -7.80 -0.11
CA ARG A 49 16.47 -6.38 -0.10
C ARG A 49 17.53 -6.14 -1.16
N ALA A 50 17.48 -4.98 -1.81
CA ALA A 50 18.47 -4.60 -2.81
C ALA A 50 19.90 -4.58 -2.26
N SER A 51 20.09 -4.38 -0.95
CA SER A 51 21.40 -4.44 -0.29
C SER A 51 22.01 -5.85 -0.24
N ALA A 52 21.20 -6.90 -0.39
CA ALA A 52 21.64 -8.29 -0.43
C ALA A 52 21.89 -8.80 -1.87
N PHE A 53 21.78 -7.91 -2.86
CA PHE A 53 21.96 -8.25 -4.26
C PHE A 53 23.42 -8.61 -4.59
N SER A 54 23.62 -9.80 -5.16
CA SER A 54 24.85 -10.18 -5.86
C SER A 54 24.73 -9.82 -7.33
N ALA A 55 25.84 -9.38 -7.93
CA ALA A 55 25.91 -9.09 -9.37
C ALA A 55 25.87 -10.39 -10.18
N ASP A 56 24.68 -10.96 -10.34
CA ASP A 56 24.43 -12.15 -11.13
C ASP A 56 23.93 -11.80 -12.54
N THR A 57 24.07 -12.75 -13.46
CA THR A 57 23.56 -12.61 -14.84
C THR A 57 22.12 -13.09 -14.90
N TYR A 58 21.24 -12.30 -15.52
CA TYR A 58 19.84 -12.62 -15.75
C TYR A 58 19.50 -12.48 -17.24
N ASP A 59 18.65 -13.36 -17.75
CA ASP A 59 18.13 -13.27 -19.11
C ASP A 59 17.20 -12.06 -19.29
N TYR A 60 16.43 -11.74 -18.25
CA TYR A 60 15.52 -10.58 -18.24
C TYR A 60 15.62 -9.80 -16.93
N ILE A 61 15.63 -8.47 -17.05
CA ILE A 61 15.45 -7.54 -15.93
C ILE A 61 14.15 -6.79 -16.13
N ILE A 62 13.22 -6.95 -15.19
CA ILE A 62 11.93 -6.27 -15.18
C ILE A 62 12.00 -5.17 -14.11
N VAL A 63 11.78 -3.93 -14.53
CA VAL A 63 11.76 -2.77 -13.63
C VAL A 63 10.31 -2.40 -13.31
N GLY A 64 9.90 -2.62 -12.06
CA GLY A 64 8.56 -2.38 -11.54
C GLY A 64 7.78 -3.67 -11.37
N GLY A 65 7.59 -4.11 -10.13
CA GLY A 65 6.78 -5.26 -9.74
C GLY A 65 5.29 -4.90 -9.64
N GLY A 66 4.76 -4.17 -10.60
CA GLY A 66 3.37 -3.71 -10.60
C GLY A 66 2.40 -4.66 -11.32
N THR A 67 1.23 -4.14 -11.66
CA THR A 67 0.12 -4.87 -12.31
C THR A 67 0.53 -5.59 -13.59
N ALA A 68 1.48 -5.05 -14.36
CA ALA A 68 2.03 -5.71 -15.55
C ALA A 68 3.32 -6.50 -15.27
N GLY A 69 4.17 -6.00 -14.37
CA GLY A 69 5.49 -6.58 -14.10
C GLY A 69 5.43 -7.94 -13.43
N CYS A 70 4.58 -8.11 -12.41
CA CYS A 70 4.40 -9.38 -11.72
C CYS A 70 3.96 -10.53 -12.65
N PRO A 71 2.87 -10.40 -13.44
CA PRO A 71 2.46 -11.49 -14.34
C PRO A 71 3.47 -11.72 -15.48
N LEU A 72 4.17 -10.69 -15.95
CA LEU A 72 5.26 -10.84 -16.91
C LEU A 72 6.41 -11.66 -16.33
N ALA A 73 6.87 -11.32 -15.12
CA ALA A 73 7.91 -12.04 -14.41
C ALA A 73 7.53 -13.51 -14.21
N ALA A 74 6.30 -13.76 -13.74
CA ALA A 74 5.77 -15.11 -13.53
C ALA A 74 5.68 -15.94 -14.83
N THR A 75 5.53 -15.28 -15.98
CA THR A 75 5.49 -15.94 -17.29
C THR A 75 6.89 -16.28 -17.78
N LEU A 76 7.81 -15.32 -17.73
CA LEU A 76 9.19 -15.48 -18.20
C LEU A 76 10.00 -16.43 -17.32
N SER A 77 9.78 -16.41 -16.00
CA SER A 77 10.51 -17.24 -15.04
C SER A 77 10.29 -18.75 -15.21
N ARG A 78 9.34 -19.17 -16.06
CA ARG A 78 9.15 -20.58 -16.42
C ARG A 78 10.31 -21.17 -17.21
N ASN A 79 11.00 -20.34 -18.01
CA ASN A 79 12.06 -20.80 -18.92
C ASN A 79 13.35 -19.98 -18.83
N TYR A 80 13.34 -18.85 -18.12
CA TYR A 80 14.43 -17.89 -18.09
C TYR A 80 14.73 -17.43 -16.66
N THR A 81 15.96 -16.98 -16.43
CA THR A 81 16.36 -16.28 -15.21
C THR A 81 15.87 -14.84 -15.26
N VAL A 82 15.07 -14.44 -14.26
CA VAL A 82 14.40 -13.13 -14.25
C VAL A 82 14.70 -12.40 -12.95
N LEU A 83 15.20 -11.19 -13.07
CA LEU A 83 15.31 -10.24 -11.96
C LEU A 83 14.14 -9.25 -12.02
N LEU A 84 13.33 -9.22 -10.96
CA LEU A 84 12.26 -8.24 -10.81
C LEU A 84 12.68 -7.19 -9.76
N LEU A 85 12.77 -5.94 -10.17
CA LEU A 85 13.11 -4.82 -9.31
C LEU A 85 11.87 -4.03 -8.94
N GLU A 86 11.59 -3.88 -7.65
CA GLU A 86 10.52 -3.04 -7.14
C GLU A 86 11.09 -2.11 -6.05
N ARG A 87 10.75 -0.82 -6.11
CA ARG A 87 11.24 0.16 -5.13
C ARG A 87 10.45 0.15 -3.83
N GLY A 88 9.22 -0.37 -3.89
CA GLY A 88 8.30 -0.48 -2.77
C GLY A 88 8.59 -1.64 -1.85
N GLY A 89 7.85 -1.69 -0.74
CA GLY A 89 7.85 -2.85 0.16
C GLY A 89 7.03 -4.01 -0.38
N THR A 90 6.87 -5.04 0.43
CA THR A 90 5.94 -6.16 0.19
C THR A 90 4.53 -5.79 0.64
N PRO A 91 3.48 -6.36 0.02
CA PRO A 91 2.11 -6.21 0.50
C PRO A 91 1.81 -7.10 1.71
N PHE A 92 2.63 -8.13 1.93
CA PHE A 92 2.47 -9.12 2.99
C PHE A 92 2.74 -8.46 4.35
N GLY A 93 2.03 -8.89 5.39
CA GLY A 93 2.10 -8.28 6.73
C GLY A 93 1.37 -6.94 6.89
N ASN A 94 1.11 -6.20 5.82
CA ASN A 94 0.31 -4.97 5.88
C ASN A 94 -1.19 -5.26 5.67
N SER A 95 -1.97 -5.22 6.75
CA SER A 95 -3.42 -5.45 6.71
C SER A 95 -4.16 -4.42 5.86
N ASN A 96 -3.70 -3.16 5.83
CA ASN A 96 -4.33 -2.11 5.03
C ASN A 96 -4.16 -2.31 3.53
N VAL A 97 -3.11 -3.04 3.12
CA VAL A 97 -2.88 -3.45 1.73
C VAL A 97 -3.56 -4.79 1.43
N SER A 98 -3.57 -5.71 2.39
CA SER A 98 -4.10 -7.07 2.23
C SER A 98 -5.63 -7.12 2.16
N PHE A 99 -6.32 -6.22 2.89
CA PHE A 99 -7.77 -6.15 2.90
C PHE A 99 -8.28 -5.03 2.00
N MET A 100 -9.04 -5.40 0.96
CA MET A 100 -9.60 -4.46 -0.01
C MET A 100 -10.44 -3.37 0.66
N GLN A 101 -11.15 -3.67 1.75
CA GLN A 101 -11.97 -2.70 2.49
C GLN A 101 -11.14 -1.51 3.00
N ASN A 102 -9.84 -1.72 3.21
CA ASN A 102 -8.91 -0.73 3.75
C ASN A 102 -8.18 0.07 2.66
N PHE A 103 -8.53 -0.08 1.38
CA PHE A 103 -7.83 0.61 0.28
C PHE A 103 -7.73 2.13 0.50
N HIS A 104 -8.79 2.74 1.06
CA HIS A 104 -8.86 4.17 1.37
C HIS A 104 -7.86 4.58 2.47
N ILE A 105 -7.61 3.71 3.46
CA ILE A 105 -6.62 3.92 4.51
C ILE A 105 -5.22 3.94 3.90
N THR A 106 -4.92 2.96 3.05
CA THR A 106 -3.64 2.91 2.34
C THR A 106 -3.44 4.13 1.44
N LEU A 107 -4.50 4.61 0.77
CA LEU A 107 -4.42 5.77 -0.11
C LEU A 107 -4.20 7.08 0.64
N ALA A 108 -4.75 7.20 1.86
CA ALA A 108 -4.62 8.35 2.74
C ALA A 108 -3.33 8.37 3.58
N ASP A 109 -2.60 7.26 3.62
CA ASP A 109 -1.34 7.16 4.36
C ASP A 109 -0.24 8.00 3.70
N THR A 110 0.31 8.94 4.46
CA THR A 110 1.38 9.87 4.04
C THR A 110 2.74 9.49 4.59
N SER A 111 2.85 8.35 5.28
CA SER A 111 4.11 7.87 5.82
C SER A 111 5.14 7.59 4.72
N ALA A 112 6.42 7.80 5.02
CA ALA A 112 7.51 7.51 4.08
C ALA A 112 7.59 6.02 3.69
N THR A 113 7.02 5.13 4.51
CA THR A 113 6.94 3.68 4.31
C THR A 113 5.62 3.23 3.68
N SER A 114 4.71 4.17 3.34
CA SER A 114 3.42 3.83 2.75
C SER A 114 3.53 3.11 1.40
N ALA A 115 2.63 2.15 1.18
CA ALA A 115 2.42 1.49 -0.10
C ALA A 115 1.83 2.44 -1.17
N SER A 116 1.28 3.58 -0.75
CA SER A 116 0.80 4.68 -1.58
C SER A 116 1.82 5.82 -1.53
N GLN A 117 2.10 6.45 -2.67
CA GLN A 117 2.89 7.68 -2.70
C GLN A 117 2.07 8.79 -3.36
N MET A 118 1.62 9.74 -2.55
CA MET A 118 0.96 10.95 -3.02
C MET A 118 1.95 11.83 -3.80
N PHE A 119 1.47 12.45 -4.87
CA PHE A 119 2.13 13.55 -5.56
C PHE A 119 1.08 14.55 -6.07
N ILE A 120 1.49 15.78 -6.30
CA ILE A 120 0.65 16.83 -6.87
C ILE A 120 1.16 17.08 -8.29
N SER A 121 0.25 17.04 -9.27
CA SER A 121 0.58 17.35 -10.66
C SER A 121 0.86 18.85 -10.84
N THR A 122 1.41 19.23 -11.99
CA THR A 122 1.75 20.63 -12.31
C THR A 122 0.54 21.57 -12.32
N ASP A 123 -0.65 21.05 -12.58
CA ASP A 123 -1.94 21.75 -12.53
C ASP A 123 -2.61 21.69 -11.14
N GLY A 124 -1.93 21.15 -10.12
CA GLY A 124 -2.41 21.17 -8.73
C GLY A 124 -3.34 20.02 -8.32
N VAL A 125 -3.43 18.95 -9.12
CA VAL A 125 -4.29 17.80 -8.82
C VAL A 125 -3.56 16.78 -7.94
N PHE A 126 -4.19 16.39 -6.85
CA PHE A 126 -3.72 15.30 -6.00
C PHE A 126 -3.83 13.96 -6.72
N ASN A 127 -2.70 13.27 -6.82
CA ASN A 127 -2.60 11.96 -7.41
C ASN A 127 -1.86 11.03 -6.44
N SER A 128 -2.07 9.73 -6.60
CA SER A 128 -1.27 8.72 -5.92
C SER A 128 -0.75 7.70 -6.90
N ARG A 129 0.45 7.18 -6.62
CA ARG A 129 1.04 6.05 -7.32
C ARG A 129 1.40 4.97 -6.31
N ALA A 130 1.25 3.71 -6.73
CA ALA A 130 1.68 2.60 -5.91
C ALA A 130 3.21 2.57 -5.72
N ARG A 131 3.62 2.10 -4.55
CA ARG A 131 5.01 1.89 -4.14
C ARG A 131 5.07 0.64 -3.27
N VAL A 132 4.65 -0.47 -3.85
CA VAL A 132 4.57 -1.80 -3.21
C VAL A 132 4.61 -2.86 -4.30
N LEU A 133 5.16 -4.04 -4.01
CA LEU A 133 5.08 -5.20 -4.89
C LEU A 133 3.60 -5.57 -5.13
N GLY A 134 3.24 -5.78 -6.40
CA GLY A 134 1.85 -5.81 -6.91
C GLY A 134 1.40 -4.48 -7.50
N GLY A 135 1.98 -3.35 -7.09
CA GLY A 135 1.71 -2.03 -7.65
C GLY A 135 0.27 -1.58 -7.49
N GLY A 136 -0.33 -1.04 -8.57
CA GLY A 136 -1.66 -0.44 -8.53
C GLY A 136 -2.77 -1.40 -8.06
N THR A 137 -2.59 -2.71 -8.25
CA THR A 137 -3.56 -3.71 -7.78
C THR A 137 -3.63 -3.83 -6.26
N CYS A 138 -2.58 -3.40 -5.54
CA CYS A 138 -2.54 -3.40 -4.08
C CYS A 138 -3.21 -2.18 -3.44
N ILE A 139 -3.49 -1.13 -4.22
CA ILE A 139 -4.08 0.12 -3.72
C ILE A 139 -5.38 0.49 -4.47
N ASN A 140 -5.90 -0.41 -5.30
CA ASN A 140 -7.12 -0.17 -6.05
C ASN A 140 -8.38 -0.42 -5.20
N ALA A 141 -9.53 0.01 -5.72
CA ALA A 141 -10.84 -0.22 -5.11
C ALA A 141 -11.52 -1.52 -5.59
N GLY A 142 -10.78 -2.46 -6.18
CA GLY A 142 -11.31 -3.75 -6.63
C GLY A 142 -12.17 -3.72 -7.91
N PHE A 143 -12.29 -2.59 -8.58
CA PHE A 143 -13.05 -2.51 -9.84
C PHE A 143 -12.35 -3.27 -10.95
N TYR A 144 -13.11 -4.14 -11.61
CA TYR A 144 -12.70 -4.81 -12.83
C TYR A 144 -13.56 -4.32 -14.00
N THR A 145 -12.92 -3.91 -15.08
CA THR A 145 -13.59 -3.44 -16.28
C THR A 145 -12.79 -3.86 -17.50
N ARG A 146 -13.49 -4.22 -18.59
CA ARG A 146 -12.88 -4.46 -19.91
C ARG A 146 -13.31 -3.37 -20.88
N ALA A 147 -12.42 -3.05 -21.81
CA ALA A 147 -12.75 -2.18 -22.92
C ALA A 147 -13.92 -2.77 -23.74
N SER A 148 -14.72 -1.89 -24.35
CA SER A 148 -15.77 -2.29 -25.29
C SER A 148 -15.18 -3.10 -26.45
N THR A 149 -15.96 -4.01 -27.02
CA THR A 149 -15.57 -4.75 -28.24
C THR A 149 -15.31 -3.85 -29.44
N ARG A 150 -15.77 -2.59 -29.43
CA ARG A 150 -15.47 -1.58 -30.45
C ARG A 150 -14.12 -0.88 -30.27
N TYR A 151 -13.39 -1.18 -29.20
CA TYR A 151 -12.06 -0.62 -28.97
C TYR A 151 -11.07 -1.16 -29.99
N ASN A 152 -10.48 -0.28 -30.80
CA ASN A 152 -9.42 -0.63 -31.74
C ASN A 152 -8.05 -0.46 -31.05
N PRO A 153 -7.29 -1.55 -30.81
CA PRO A 153 -6.01 -1.50 -30.08
C PRO A 153 -4.89 -0.77 -30.82
N LEU A 154 -5.08 -0.40 -32.08
CA LEU A 154 -4.06 0.29 -32.88
C LEU A 154 -3.89 1.79 -32.56
N LEU A 155 -4.69 2.37 -31.66
CA LEU A 155 -4.70 3.82 -31.39
C LEU A 155 -4.06 4.26 -30.05
N SER A 156 -3.39 3.39 -29.32
CA SER A 156 -3.08 3.71 -27.90
C SER A 156 -1.83 3.04 -27.35
N ILE A 157 -0.67 3.49 -27.81
CA ILE A 157 0.46 3.81 -26.91
C ILE A 157 0.94 5.22 -27.30
N PHE A 158 0.52 6.21 -26.52
CA PHE A 158 1.26 7.46 -26.38
C PHE A 158 1.36 7.72 -24.88
N ILE A 159 2.48 7.32 -24.29
CA ILE A 159 2.89 7.85 -22.99
C ILE A 159 3.72 9.09 -23.31
N TYR A 160 3.04 10.23 -23.47
CA TYR A 160 3.69 11.53 -23.58
C TYR A 160 3.79 12.12 -22.17
N PHE A 161 5.02 12.25 -21.67
CA PHE A 161 5.32 13.04 -20.47
C PHE A 161 5.94 14.38 -20.93
N PRO A 162 5.14 15.45 -21.11
CA PRO A 162 5.74 16.77 -21.17
C PRO A 162 6.30 17.11 -19.79
N LYS A 163 7.51 17.64 -19.77
CA LYS A 163 8.13 18.25 -18.59
C LYS A 163 7.34 19.48 -18.16
#